data_AF-A0A821DHI9-F1
#
_entry.id   AF-A0A821DHI9-F1
#
_cell.length_a   1.000
_cell.length_b   1.000
_cell.length_c   1.000
_cell.angle_alpha   90.00
_cell.angle_beta   90.00
_cell.angle_gamma   90.00
#
_symmetry.space_group_name_H-M   'P 1'
#
loop_
_entity.id
_entity.type
_entity.pdbx_description
1 polymer ?
#
loop_
_entity_poly.entity_id
_entity_poly.type
_entity_poly.pdbx_seq_one_letter_code
_entity_poly.pdbx_strand_id
1 'polypeptide(L)' 'MLRPPNFIFGIYEGKTASTTTPATAKSGSNKMITLFQDWFNRNQLPWDYTNFDGRSDYGSFLAAGIG' A
#
# COMPACT_ATOMS: atom_id res chain seq x y z
N MET A 1 7.49 10.37 21.43
CA MET A 1 6.85 9.07 21.73
C MET A 1 7.87 7.98 21.48
N LEU A 2 8.07 7.05 22.43
CA LEU A 2 8.94 5.88 22.24
C LEU A 2 8.09 4.78 21.57
N ARG A 3 8.42 4.36 20.35
CA ARG A 3 7.69 3.30 19.66
C ARG A 3 8.01 1.96 20.33
N PRO A 4 7.01 1.09 20.59
CA PRO A 4 7.29 -0.27 21.01
C PRO A 4 8.32 -0.92 20.07
N PRO A 5 9.28 -1.70 20.58
CA PRO A 5 10.31 -2.32 19.74
C PRO A 5 9.70 -3.27 18.69
N ASN A 6 8.48 -3.75 18.94
CA ASN A 6 7.76 -4.64 18.04
C ASN A 6 6.86 -3.83 17.11
N PHE A 7 7.32 -3.67 15.87
CA PHE A 7 6.56 -3.07 14.78
C PHE A 7 6.79 -3.86 13.50
N ILE A 8 5.91 -3.69 12.52
CA ILE A 8 6.06 -4.23 11.17
C ILE A 8 6.07 -3.10 10.15
N PHE A 9 6.73 -3.31 9.01
CA PHE A 9 6.49 -2.50 7.82
C PHE A 9 5.36 -3.16 7.02
N GLY A 10 4.18 -2.53 7.03
CA GLY A 10 3.00 -3.03 6.31
C GLY A 10 2.80 -2.28 5.00
N ILE A 11 2.52 -3.01 3.92
CA ILE A 11 2.05 -2.43 2.65
C ILE A 11 0.61 -2.88 2.42
N TYR A 12 -0.31 -1.93 2.21
CA TYR A 12 -1.66 -2.27 1.81
C TYR A 12 -1.66 -2.93 0.42
N GLU A 13 -2.29 -4.10 0.31
CA GLU A 13 -2.34 -4.85 -0.94
C GLU A 13 -3.37 -4.25 -1.93
N GLY A 14 -3.00 -3.11 -2.54
CA GLY A 14 -3.82 -2.39 -3.50
C GLY A 14 -4.16 -3.17 -4.77
N LYS A 15 -3.51 -4.33 -5.02
CA LYS A 15 -3.89 -5.27 -6.09
C LYS A 15 -5.28 -5.88 -5.89
N THR A 16 -5.75 -5.93 -4.63
CA THR A 16 -7.10 -6.38 -4.28
C THR A 16 -8.14 -5.25 -4.31
N ALA A 17 -7.76 -4.04 -4.74
CA ALA A 17 -8.69 -2.92 -4.85
C ALA A 17 -9.86 -3.24 -5.79
N SER A 18 -11.04 -2.70 -5.46
CA SER A 18 -12.30 -2.93 -6.16
C SER A 18 -12.17 -2.87 -7.70
N THR A 19 -12.95 -3.70 -8.39
CA THR A 19 -13.08 -3.66 -9.85
C THR A 19 -13.54 -2.30 -10.36
N THR A 20 -14.27 -1.53 -9.54
CA THR A 20 -14.71 -0.15 -9.83
C THR A 20 -13.61 0.90 -9.74
N THR A 21 -12.42 0.55 -9.22
CA THR A 21 -11.30 1.49 -9.12
C THR A 21 -10.77 1.84 -10.53
N PRO A 22 -10.61 3.13 -10.87
CA PRO A 22 -10.04 3.58 -12.14
C PRO A 22 -8.69 2.94 -12.47
N ALA A 23 -8.47 2.63 -13.74
CA ALA A 23 -7.25 1.95 -14.20
C ALA A 23 -5.98 2.79 -13.96
N THR A 24 -6.09 4.12 -14.05
CA THR A 24 -4.98 5.05 -13.76
C THR A 24 -4.54 4.96 -12.31
N ALA A 25 -5.49 4.98 -11.37
CA ALA A 25 -5.23 4.79 -9.95
C ALA A 25 -4.55 3.44 -9.68
N LYS A 26 -5.08 2.35 -10.24
CA LYS A 26 -4.46 1.01 -10.10
C LYS A 26 -3.00 0.98 -10.57
N SER A 27 -2.71 1.64 -11.70
CA SER A 27 -1.35 1.68 -12.25
C SER A 27 -0.38 2.43 -11.34
N GLY A 28 -0.79 3.59 -10.82
CA GLY A 28 0.02 4.36 -9.87
C GLY A 28 0.22 3.63 -8.55
N SER A 29 -0.84 3.04 -7.98
CA SER A 29 -0.75 2.27 -6.74
C SER A 29 0.21 1.11 -6.87
N ASN A 30 0.17 0.39 -8.00
CA ASN A 30 1.10 -0.71 -8.26
C ASN A 30 2.57 -0.23 -8.28
N LYS A 31 2.84 0.93 -8.88
CA LYS A 31 4.20 1.52 -8.87
C LYS A 31 4.63 1.93 -7.47
N MET A 32 3.73 2.50 -6.67
CA MET A 32 4.03 2.85 -5.26
C MET A 32 4.32 1.62 -4.41
N ILE A 33 3.53 0.55 -4.56
CA ILE A 33 3.76 -0.73 -3.88
C ILE A 33 5.16 -1.26 -4.22
N THR A 34 5.50 -1.36 -5.52
CA THR A 34 6.83 -1.83 -5.94
C THR A 34 7.95 -0.94 -5.42
N LEU A 35 7.78 0.39 -5.45
CA LEU A 35 8.77 1.33 -4.92
C LEU A 35 9.12 1.07 -3.45
N PHE A 36 8.11 0.85 -2.61
CA PHE A 36 8.33 0.58 -1.19
C PHE A 36 8.90 -0.82 -0.95
N GLN A 37 8.43 -1.83 -1.69
CA GLN A 37 9.01 -3.19 -1.63
C GLN A 37 10.50 -3.16 -1.95
N ASP A 38 10.89 -2.51 -3.05
CA ASP A 38 12.28 -2.37 -3.45
C ASP A 38 13.10 -1.61 -2.42
N TRP A 39 12.51 -0.59 -1.78
CA TRP A 39 13.19 0.14 -0.71
C TRP A 39 13.37 -0.72 0.54
N PHE A 40 12.35 -1.44 1.01
CA PHE A 40 12.48 -2.32 2.17
C PHE A 40 13.48 -3.44 1.92
N ASN A 41 13.41 -4.09 0.74
CA ASN A 41 14.34 -5.15 0.35
C ASN A 41 15.79 -4.64 0.29
N ARG A 42 16.04 -3.47 -0.31
CA ARG A 42 17.38 -2.86 -0.37
C ARG A 42 17.96 -2.56 1.01
N ASN A 43 17.11 -2.24 1.98
CA ASN A 43 17.51 -1.92 3.35
C ASN A 43 17.45 -3.14 4.29
N GLN A 44 17.17 -4.34 3.77
CA GLN A 44 17.02 -5.57 4.57
C GLN A 44 15.97 -5.44 5.69
N LEU A 45 14.90 -4.69 5.42
CA LEU A 45 13.80 -4.48 6.35
C LEU A 45 12.68 -5.48 6.05
N PRO A 46 12.31 -6.37 6.99
CA PRO A 46 11.20 -7.29 6.78
C PRO A 46 9.88 -6.51 6.69
N TRP A 47 9.07 -6.85 5.69
CA TRP A 47 7.77 -6.24 5.43
C TRP A 47 6.75 -7.33 5.09
N ASP A 48 5.46 -7.01 5.25
CA ASP A 48 4.36 -7.90 4.90
C ASP A 48 3.20 -7.10 4.28
N TYR A 49 2.31 -7.81 3.59
CA TYR A 49 1.06 -7.23 3.11
C TYR A 49 0.06 -7.06 4.25
N THR A 50 -0.77 -6.03 4.10
CA THR A 50 -1.98 -5.84 4.90
C THR A 50 -3.17 -5.75 3.96
N ASN A 51 -4.24 -6.45 4.29
CA ASN A 51 -5.46 -6.44 3.49
C ASN A 51 -5.99 -5.01 3.32
N PHE A 52 -6.40 -4.69 2.11
CA PHE A 52 -7.08 -3.43 1.81
C PHE A 52 -8.59 -3.59 2.05
N ASP A 53 -8.99 -3.63 3.32
CA ASP A 53 -10.35 -3.97 3.78
C ASP A 53 -11.24 -2.74 4.06
N GLY A 54 -10.84 -1.55 3.62
CA GLY A 54 -11.60 -0.29 3.80
C GLY A 54 -11.25 0.50 5.07
N ARG A 55 -10.27 0.05 5.86
CA ARG A 55 -9.78 0.80 7.04
C ARG A 55 -8.82 1.96 6.72
N SER A 56 -8.46 2.13 5.46
CA SER A 56 -7.60 3.22 4.99
C SER A 56 -8.42 4.30 4.27
N ASP A 57 -8.06 5.55 4.51
CA ASP A 57 -8.51 6.74 3.78
C ASP A 57 -8.15 6.72 2.29
N TYR A 58 -7.16 5.91 1.89
CA TYR A 58 -6.71 5.76 0.51
C TYR A 58 -7.81 5.31 -0.45
N GLY A 59 -8.85 4.62 0.04
CA GLY A 59 -9.97 4.14 -0.79
C GLY A 59 -10.71 5.26 -1.54
N SER A 60 -10.88 6.42 -0.92
CA SER A 60 -11.55 7.57 -1.57
C SER A 60 -10.67 8.23 -2.65
N PHE A 61 -9.34 8.22 -2.49
CA PHE A 61 -8.41 8.69 -3.51
C PHE A 61 -8.43 7.78 -4.73
N LEU A 62 -8.41 6.47 -4.50
CA LEU A 62 -8.58 5.47 -5.55
C LEU A 62 -9.88 5.70 -6.33
N ALA A 63 -11.00 5.90 -5.64
CA ALA A 63 -12.29 6.19 -6.28
C ALA A 63 -12.27 7.47 -7.13
N ALA A 64 -11.48 8.48 -6.74
CA ALA A 64 -11.26 9.71 -7.49
C ALA A 64 -10.22 9.58 -8.62
N GLY A 65 -9.64 8.39 -8.83
CA GLY A 65 -8.63 8.15 -9.85
C GLY A 65 -7.21 8.60 -9.47
N ILE A 66 -6.97 8.90 -8.20
CA ILE A 66 -5.67 9.27 -7.65
C ILE A 66 -5.00 8.01 -7.11
N GLY A 67 -3.87 7.64 -7.70
CA GLY A 67 -3.06 6.50 -7.28
C GLY A 67 -1.64 6.57 -7.80
#